data_AF-A0A0H3FSW4-F1
#
_entry.id   AF-A0A0H3FSW4-F1
#
_cell.length_a   1.000
_cell.length_b   1.000
_cell.length_c   1.000
_cell.angle_alpha   90.00
_cell.angle_beta   90.00
_cell.angle_gamma   90.00
#
_symmetry.space_group_name_H-M   'P 1'
#
loop_
_entity.id
_entity.type
_entity.pdbx_description
1 polymer ?
#
loop_
_entity_poly.entity_id
_entity_poly.type
_entity_poly.pdbx_seq_one_letter_code
_entity_poly.pdbx_strand_id
1 'polypeptide(L)'
;MDAYALTKMSIVSYHLIISSFLFVAVFVMLIIYHDYYKKHDQELAGAFELLRRNGFLDYQDYYLYEKLGLPGFGFRASLMAAILKEKKIKRKGGGWLKSGASQLVREYYDISLLQNFQRLTWLMLFLFTVMFILALLGDN
;
A
#
# COMPACT_ATOMS: atom_id res chain seq x y z
N MET A 1 -22.32 -18.52 -41.23
CA MET A 1 -21.83 -17.93 -39.96
C MET A 1 -20.35 -17.69 -40.19
N ASP A 2 -19.97 -16.43 -40.38
CA ASP A 2 -18.70 -16.09 -41.03
C ASP A 2 -17.53 -16.25 -40.06
N ALA A 3 -16.36 -16.64 -40.57
CA ALA A 3 -15.16 -16.87 -39.75
C ALA A 3 -14.84 -15.68 -38.82
N TYR A 4 -15.10 -14.46 -39.28
CA TYR A 4 -14.95 -13.23 -38.50
C TYR A 4 -15.83 -13.17 -37.24
N ALA A 5 -17.08 -13.64 -37.31
CA ALA A 5 -18.00 -13.66 -36.18
C ALA A 5 -17.56 -14.66 -35.10
N LEU A 6 -17.03 -15.81 -35.51
CA LEU A 6 -16.48 -16.82 -34.59
C LEU A 6 -15.23 -16.30 -33.87
N THR A 7 -14.32 -15.63 -34.57
CA THR A 7 -13.11 -15.05 -33.95
C THR A 7 -13.46 -13.95 -32.97
N LYS A 8 -14.41 -13.07 -33.32
CA LYS A 8 -14.87 -11.99 -32.43
C LYS A 8 -15.52 -12.52 -31.16
N MET A 9 -16.39 -13.54 -31.27
CA MET A 9 -17.07 -14.16 -30.14
C MET A 9 -16.10 -14.89 -29.20
N SER A 10 -15.06 -15.51 -29.77
CA SER A 10 -13.96 -16.13 -29.02
C SER A 10 -13.17 -15.08 -28.22
N ILE A 11 -12.77 -13.98 -28.85
CA ILE A 11 -12.02 -12.87 -28.20
C ILE A 11 -12.81 -12.28 -27.02
N VAL A 12 -14.10 -12.00 -27.19
CA VAL A 12 -14.96 -11.48 -26.12
C VAL A 12 -15.03 -12.45 -24.93
N SER A 13 -15.13 -13.76 -25.21
CA SER A 13 -15.16 -14.79 -24.17
C SER A 13 -13.84 -14.85 -23.39
N TYR A 14 -12.69 -14.72 -24.05
CA TYR A 14 -11.38 -14.64 -23.39
C TYR A 14 -11.25 -13.39 -22.51
N HIS A 15 -11.70 -12.22 -22.99
CA HIS A 15 -11.70 -10.99 -22.18
C HIS A 15 -12.54 -11.13 -20.90
N LEU A 16 -13.72 -11.74 -20.99
CA LEU A 16 -14.59 -11.96 -19.83
C LEU A 16 -13.96 -12.90 -18.80
N ILE A 17 -13.33 -13.99 -19.25
CA ILE A 17 -12.64 -14.94 -18.37
C ILE A 17 -11.46 -14.26 -17.67
N ILE A 18 -10.61 -13.55 -18.42
CA ILE A 18 -9.45 -12.84 -17.85
C ILE A 18 -9.89 -11.77 -16.86
N SER A 19 -10.92 -11.00 -17.19
CA SER A 19 -11.46 -9.95 -16.31
C SER A 19 -12.03 -10.54 -15.01
N SER A 20 -12.75 -11.67 -15.09
CA SER A 20 -13.25 -12.37 -13.90
C SER A 20 -12.12 -12.88 -13.01
N PHE A 21 -11.07 -13.48 -13.59
CA PHE A 21 -9.88 -13.90 -12.84
C PHE A 21 -9.17 -12.74 -12.16
N LEU A 22 -8.98 -11.62 -12.86
CA LEU A 22 -8.38 -10.41 -12.30
C LEU A 22 -9.23 -9.84 -11.15
N PHE A 23 -10.55 -9.83 -11.29
CA PHE A 23 -11.45 -9.38 -10.25
C PHE A 23 -11.32 -10.22 -8.97
N VAL A 24 -11.30 -11.56 -9.11
CA VAL A 24 -11.09 -12.46 -7.96
C VAL A 24 -9.72 -12.24 -7.34
N ALA A 25 -8.66 -12.07 -8.16
CA ALA A 25 -7.31 -11.81 -7.66
C ALA A 25 -7.23 -10.51 -6.84
N VAL A 26 -7.87 -9.43 -7.30
CA VAL A 26 -7.96 -8.16 -6.55
C VAL A 26 -8.73 -8.35 -5.26
N PHE A 27 -9.83 -9.10 -5.27
CA PHE A 27 -10.63 -9.35 -4.07
C PHE A 27 -9.86 -10.15 -3.01
N VAL A 28 -9.15 -11.20 -3.42
CA VAL A 28 -8.27 -11.99 -2.53
C VAL A 28 -7.16 -11.11 -1.96
N MET A 29 -6.56 -10.25 -2.79
CA MET A 29 -5.56 -9.27 -2.36
C MET A 29 -6.11 -8.28 -1.33
N LEU A 30 -7.35 -7.81 -1.48
CA LEU A 30 -8.00 -6.94 -0.51
C LEU A 30 -8.19 -7.64 0.84
N ILE A 31 -8.57 -8.92 0.84
CA ILE A 31 -8.69 -9.71 2.08
C ILE A 31 -7.32 -9.84 2.76
N ILE A 32 -6.28 -10.22 2.01
CA ILE A 32 -4.91 -10.32 2.55
C ILE A 32 -4.44 -8.98 3.11
N TYR A 33 -4.69 -7.89 2.38
CA TYR A 33 -4.34 -6.54 2.82
C TYR A 33 -5.08 -6.14 4.10
N HIS A 34 -6.37 -6.48 4.21
CA HIS A 34 -7.17 -6.20 5.39
C HIS A 34 -6.72 -7.00 6.61
N ASP A 35 -6.40 -8.28 6.44
CA ASP A 35 -5.85 -9.11 7.51
C ASP A 35 -4.49 -8.59 7.99
N TYR A 36 -3.63 -8.21 7.04
CA TYR A 36 -2.33 -7.60 7.32
C TYR A 36 -2.47 -6.27 8.07
N TYR A 37 -3.42 -5.42 7.64
CA TYR A 37 -3.77 -4.18 8.34
C TYR A 37 -4.17 -4.48 9.79
N LYS A 38 -5.13 -5.38 10.01
CA LYS A 38 -5.65 -5.68 11.35
C LYS A 38 -4.55 -6.21 12.29
N LYS A 39 -3.63 -7.00 11.76
CA LYS A 39 -2.53 -7.60 12.53
C LYS A 39 -1.42 -6.60 12.87
N HIS A 40 -1.08 -5.70 11.94
CA HIS A 40 0.09 -4.85 12.05
C HIS A 40 -0.22 -3.37 12.37
N ASP A 41 -1.49 -2.95 12.40
CA ASP A 41 -1.89 -1.59 12.79
C ASP A 41 -1.44 -1.26 14.22
N GLN A 42 -1.54 -2.20 15.16
CA GLN A 42 -1.09 -2.00 16.54
C GLN A 42 0.43 -1.89 16.66
N GLU A 43 1.18 -2.70 15.92
CA GLU A 43 2.66 -2.64 15.88
C GLU A 43 3.12 -1.31 15.31
N LEU A 44 2.48 -0.86 14.22
CA LEU A 44 2.78 0.41 13.57
C LEU A 44 2.42 1.59 14.50
N ALA A 45 1.24 1.56 15.13
CA ALA A 45 0.83 2.59 16.09
C ALA A 45 1.78 2.67 17.29
N GLY A 46 2.22 1.52 17.81
CA GLY A 46 3.23 1.45 18.87
C GLY A 46 4.55 2.10 18.48
N ALA A 47 5.04 1.84 17.26
CA ALA A 47 6.28 2.43 16.78
C ALA A 47 6.17 3.96 16.56
N PHE A 48 5.01 4.45 16.09
CA PHE A 48 4.72 5.89 16.01
C PHE A 48 4.63 6.56 17.38
N GLU A 49 4.03 5.89 18.36
CA GLU A 49 3.93 6.37 19.73
C GLU A 49 5.32 6.47 20.39
N LEU A 50 6.20 5.51 20.08
CA LEU A 50 7.59 5.49 20.55
C LEU A 50 8.42 6.63 19.93
N LEU A 51 8.24 6.90 18.63
CA LEU A 51 8.80 8.06 17.94
C LEU A 51 8.29 9.40 18.50
N ARG A 52 6.99 9.47 18.84
CA ARG A 52 6.36 10.64 19.46
C ARG A 52 6.96 10.92 20.84
N ARG A 53 7.06 9.89 21.69
CA ARG A 53 7.62 10.03 23.05
C ARG A 53 9.07 10.51 23.04
N ASN A 54 9.86 10.10 22.06
CA ASN A 54 11.23 10.56 21.90
C ASN A 54 11.36 11.90 21.13
N GLY A 55 10.25 12.57 20.83
CA GLY A 55 10.23 13.89 20.21
C GLY A 55 10.59 13.92 18.72
N PHE A 56 10.68 12.76 18.06
CA PHE A 56 11.00 12.67 16.63
C PHE A 56 9.81 13.03 15.73
N LEU A 57 8.58 12.84 16.23
CA LEU A 57 7.34 13.06 15.48
C LEU A 57 6.30 13.81 16.31
N ASP A 58 5.54 14.68 15.66
CA ASP A 58 4.39 15.34 16.26
C ASP A 58 3.13 14.49 16.04
N TYR A 59 2.21 14.50 17.01
CA TYR A 59 0.93 13.79 16.91
C TYR A 59 0.11 14.29 15.71
N GLN A 60 0.19 15.59 15.42
CA GLN A 60 -0.53 16.18 14.28
C GLN A 60 -0.10 15.64 12.92
N ASP A 61 1.16 15.21 12.78
CA ASP A 61 1.69 14.74 11.48
C ASP A 61 1.12 13.37 11.08
N TYR A 62 0.66 12.56 12.05
CA TYR A 62 0.14 11.22 11.79
C TYR A 62 -1.30 10.96 12.25
N TYR A 63 -1.87 11.78 13.14
CA TYR A 63 -3.24 11.61 13.69
C TYR A 63 -4.32 11.59 12.60
N LEU A 64 -4.16 12.43 11.58
CA LEU A 64 -5.09 12.50 10.46
C LEU A 64 -5.10 11.18 9.68
N TYR A 65 -3.93 10.55 9.56
CA TYR A 65 -3.76 9.25 8.91
C TYR A 65 -4.16 8.08 9.80
N GLU A 66 -4.08 8.22 11.12
CA GLU A 66 -4.62 7.22 12.05
C GLU A 66 -6.15 7.12 11.93
N LYS A 67 -6.85 8.26 11.82
CA LYS A 67 -8.31 8.28 11.62
C LYS A 67 -8.78 7.72 10.28
N LEU A 68 -7.91 7.69 9.28
CA LEU A 68 -8.25 7.22 7.94
C LEU A 68 -8.34 5.68 7.84
N GLY A 69 -7.95 4.91 8.87
CA GLY A 69 -8.05 3.45 8.86
C GLY A 69 -7.16 2.82 7.77
N LEU A 70 -7.72 1.99 6.90
CA LEU A 70 -6.98 1.29 5.82
C LEU A 70 -6.13 2.21 4.92
N PRO A 71 -6.68 3.26 4.27
CA PRO A 71 -5.88 4.17 3.45
C PRO A 71 -4.86 4.95 4.28
N GLY A 72 -5.18 5.21 5.54
CA GLY A 72 -4.31 5.82 6.52
C GLY A 72 -3.10 4.98 6.90
N PHE A 73 -3.29 3.66 7.03
CA PHE A 73 -2.25 2.69 7.31
C PHE A 73 -1.18 2.68 6.23
N GLY A 74 -1.59 2.75 4.95
CA GLY A 74 -0.64 2.85 3.84
C GLY A 74 0.27 4.07 3.93
N PHE A 75 -0.29 5.22 4.32
CA PHE A 75 0.48 6.43 4.53
C PHE A 75 1.40 6.33 5.75
N ARG A 76 0.90 5.80 6.87
CA ARG A 76 1.70 5.56 8.09
C ARG A 76 2.86 4.62 7.80
N ALA A 77 2.63 3.53 7.07
CA ALA A 77 3.68 2.60 6.66
C ALA A 77 4.71 3.28 5.74
N SER A 78 4.27 4.05 4.75
CA SER A 78 5.18 4.82 3.88
C SER A 78 5.98 5.87 4.65
N LEU A 79 5.37 6.53 5.64
CA LEU A 79 6.05 7.48 6.50
C LEU A 79 7.11 6.76 7.36
N MET A 80 6.78 5.59 7.89
CA MET A 80 7.73 4.71 8.59
C MET A 80 8.90 4.30 7.70
N ALA A 81 8.63 3.98 6.42
CA ALA A 81 9.66 3.70 5.42
C ALA A 81 10.59 4.88 5.20
N ALA A 82 10.05 6.09 5.14
CA ALA A 82 10.84 7.30 4.98
C ALA A 82 11.72 7.56 6.21
N ILE A 83 11.21 7.31 7.42
CA ILE A 83 11.97 7.43 8.68
C ILE A 83 13.10 6.39 8.73
N LEU A 84 12.81 5.13 8.40
CA LEU A 84 13.79 4.04 8.36
C LEU A 84 14.89 4.27 7.32
N LYS A 85 14.56 4.87 6.18
CA LYS A 85 15.53 5.25 5.15
C LYS A 85 16.29 6.53 5.48
N GLU A 86 16.09 7.10 6.68
CA GLU A 86 16.63 8.40 7.09
C GLU A 86 16.41 9.48 6.03
N LYS A 87 15.32 9.37 5.27
CA LYS A 87 14.98 10.42 4.33
C LYS A 87 14.78 11.68 5.14
N LYS A 88 15.32 12.78 4.61
CA LYS A 88 15.19 14.11 5.21
C LYS A 88 13.73 14.54 5.20
N ILE A 89 12.95 14.10 6.19
CA ILE A 89 11.56 14.52 6.39
C ILE A 89 11.62 15.91 7.03
N LYS A 90 11.08 16.90 6.31
CA LYS A 90 10.99 18.28 6.78
C LYS A 90 9.81 18.38 7.74
N ARG A 91 10.08 18.56 9.04
CA ARG A 91 9.03 18.72 10.05
C ARG A 91 8.27 20.02 9.78
N LYS A 92 6.96 20.02 10.02
CA LYS A 92 6.09 21.19 9.82
C LYS A 92 6.52 22.41 10.66
N GLY A 93 7.30 22.19 11.72
CA GLY A 93 7.90 23.20 12.59
C GLY A 93 9.37 23.58 12.30
N GLY A 94 9.94 23.23 11.15
CA GLY A 94 11.22 23.80 10.68
C GLY A 94 12.50 23.03 11.02
N GLY A 95 12.43 21.86 11.64
CA GLY A 95 13.59 20.99 11.90
C GLY A 95 13.68 19.78 10.96
N TRP A 96 14.90 19.38 10.58
CA TRP A 96 15.15 18.09 9.94
C TRP A 96 14.99 16.96 10.97
N LEU A 97 14.46 15.80 10.55
CA LEU A 97 14.37 14.61 11.40
C LEU A 97 15.77 14.23 11.95
N LYS A 98 15.92 14.09 13.28
CA LYS A 98 17.19 13.70 13.93
C LYS A 98 17.64 12.31 13.46
N SER A 99 18.92 12.13 13.17
CA SER A 99 19.56 10.91 12.62
C SER A 99 19.64 9.71 13.57
N GLY A 100 18.63 9.49 14.43
CA GLY A 100 18.55 8.36 15.36
C GLY A 100 17.16 7.71 15.43
N ALA A 101 16.17 8.30 14.75
CA ALA A 101 14.81 7.76 14.68
C ALA A 101 14.77 6.40 13.96
N SER A 102 15.63 6.20 12.95
CA SER A 102 15.76 4.95 12.20
C SER A 102 16.21 3.79 13.10
N GLN A 103 17.22 4.03 13.94
CA GLN A 103 17.84 3.02 14.79
C GLN A 103 16.89 2.53 15.88
N LEU A 104 16.17 3.47 16.51
CA LEU A 104 15.21 3.18 17.58
C LEU A 104 13.98 2.43 17.05
N VAL A 105 13.54 2.75 15.83
CA VAL A 105 12.49 1.99 15.14
C VAL A 105 12.98 0.62 14.73
N ARG A 106 14.20 0.50 14.19
CA ARG A 106 14.75 -0.77 13.69
C ARG A 106 14.92 -1.83 14.78
N GLU A 107 15.03 -1.40 16.04
CA GLU A 107 15.12 -2.29 17.20
C GLU A 107 13.75 -2.87 17.60
N TYR A 108 12.66 -2.13 17.38
CA TYR A 108 11.29 -2.54 17.75
C TYR A 108 10.42 -2.98 16.57
N TYR A 109 10.79 -2.62 15.34
CA TYR A 109 9.97 -2.77 14.15
C TYR A 109 10.71 -3.55 13.07
N ASP A 110 10.10 -4.63 12.61
CA ASP A 110 10.68 -5.48 11.58
C ASP A 110 10.58 -4.81 10.20
N ILE A 111 11.73 -4.55 9.58
CA ILE A 111 11.82 -3.99 8.24
C ILE A 111 11.19 -4.92 7.20
N SER A 112 11.17 -6.24 7.45
CA SER A 112 10.55 -7.23 6.56
C SER A 112 9.06 -6.94 6.34
N LEU A 113 8.37 -6.45 7.38
CA LEU A 113 6.96 -6.10 7.39
C LEU A 113 6.67 -4.97 6.41
N LEU A 114 7.52 -3.95 6.42
CA LEU A 114 7.42 -2.80 5.54
C LEU A 114 7.68 -3.17 4.08
N GLN A 115 8.67 -4.02 3.82
CA GLN A 115 8.98 -4.49 2.47
C GLN A 115 7.83 -5.31 1.89
N ASN A 116 7.23 -6.20 2.69
CA ASN A 116 6.08 -7.00 2.28
C ASN A 116 4.86 -6.11 1.98
N PHE A 117 4.59 -5.13 2.83
CA PHE A 117 3.49 -4.19 2.62
C PHE A 117 3.69 -3.32 1.37
N GLN A 118 4.91 -2.82 1.16
CA GLN A 118 5.24 -2.05 -0.04
C GLN A 118 5.14 -2.91 -1.31
N ARG A 119 5.58 -4.18 -1.25
CA ARG A 119 5.43 -5.15 -2.34
C ARG A 119 3.97 -5.45 -2.64
N LEU A 120 3.15 -5.65 -1.61
CA LEU A 120 1.71 -5.89 -1.74
C LEU A 120 0.99 -4.68 -2.38
N THR A 121 1.36 -3.47 -1.94
CA THR A 121 0.82 -2.21 -2.50
C THR A 121 1.21 -2.04 -3.97
N TRP A 122 2.47 -2.32 -4.33
CA TRP A 122 2.93 -2.27 -5.72
C TRP A 122 2.24 -3.32 -6.61
N LEU A 123 2.04 -4.53 -6.09
CA LEU A 123 1.30 -5.58 -6.79
C LEU A 123 -0.17 -5.20 -7.01
N MET A 124 -0.83 -4.60 -6.02
CA MET A 124 -2.20 -4.08 -6.19
C MET A 124 -2.23 -3.00 -7.27
N LEU A 125 -1.32 -2.03 -7.22
CA LEU A 125 -1.27 -0.93 -8.19
C LEU A 125 -1.03 -1.47 -9.62
N PHE A 126 -0.14 -2.46 -9.76
CA PHE A 126 0.12 -3.15 -11.01
C PHE A 126 -1.13 -3.86 -11.53
N LEU A 127 -1.82 -4.64 -10.70
CA LEU A 127 -3.06 -5.34 -11.08
C LEU A 127 -4.16 -4.36 -11.51
N PHE A 128 -4.33 -3.26 -10.77
CA PHE A 128 -5.27 -2.20 -11.15
C PHE A 128 -4.90 -1.56 -12.49
N THR A 129 -3.61 -1.35 -12.76
CA THR A 129 -3.13 -0.77 -14.02
C THR A 129 -3.39 -1.71 -15.18
N VAL A 130 -3.13 -3.01 -15.00
CA VAL A 130 -3.43 -4.05 -16.02
C VAL A 130 -4.93 -4.12 -16.29
N MET A 131 -5.77 -4.12 -15.25
CA MET A 131 -7.22 -4.05 -15.43
C MET A 131 -7.66 -2.80 -16.19
N PHE A 132 -7.07 -1.65 -15.87
CA PHE A 132 -7.40 -0.38 -16.52
C PHE A 132 -7.01 -0.38 -18.01
N ILE A 133 -5.81 -0.89 -18.34
CA ILE A 133 -5.35 -1.03 -19.73
C ILE A 133 -6.25 -2.01 -20.49
N LEU A 134 -6.61 -3.14 -19.88
CA LEU A 134 -7.52 -4.12 -20.49
C LEU A 134 -8.93 -3.54 -20.68
N ALA A 135 -9.41 -2.70 -19.77
CA ALA A 135 -10.70 -2.01 -19.92
C ALA A 135 -10.66 -1.03 -21.10
N LEU A 136 -9.59 -0.24 -21.23
CA LEU A 136 -9.43 0.69 -22.35
C LEU A 136 -9.28 -0.02 -23.71
N LEU A 137 -8.58 -1.15 -23.74
CA LEU A 137 -8.42 -1.96 -24.96
C LEU A 137 -9.67 -2.77 -25.31
N GLY A 138 -10.51 -3.09 -24.33
CA GLY A 138 -11.77 -3.80 -24.56
C GLY A 138 -12.90 -2.90 -25.05
N ASP A 139 -12.78 -1.59 -24.85
CA ASP A 139 -13.78 -0.57 -25.23
C ASP A 139 -13.49 0.05 -26.62
N ASN A 140 -12.33 -0.24 -27.22
CA ASN A 140 -11.84 0.32 -28.50
C ASN A 140 -11.74 -0.77 -29.58
#